data_AF-A0A094ZQU0-F1
#
_entry.id   AF-A0A094ZQU0-F1
#
_cell.length_a   1.000
_cell.length_b   1.000
_cell.length_c   1.000
_cell.angle_alpha   90.00
_cell.angle_beta   90.00
_cell.angle_gamma   90.00
#
_symmetry.space_group_name_H-M   'P 1'
#
loop_
_entity.id
_entity.type
_entity.pdbx_description
1 polymer ?
#
loop_
_entity_poly.entity_id
_entity_poly.type
_entity_poly.pdbx_seq_one_letter_code
_entity_poly.pdbx_strand_id
1 'polypeptide(L)'
;MNPIATAAIPIIPPVATPNLLVGLPHMAAPGALPSVTPAVVMPQAVTHMPESIGQPNNTIYINNLNEKIKRDELKKSLYAVFVQFGQILDIITSRTLKMRGQAFVVFDDINSASTALRAMQSFPLYEKPMRIHFAKVDSDVIAKRKGTFVQRPKAASRAAAAAAAAAAARGAAAAILFLTNLPDDSDEAMLSMLFGQFTGYREVRMVPGRHDIAFVEFGNEVEASAAKLGLQGFNIRPGQAIRITFAKK
;
A
#
# COMPACT_ATOMS: atom_id res chain seq x y z
N MET A 1 -9.32 15.69 -61.22
CA MET A 1 -8.71 17.02 -61.29
C MET A 1 -9.79 18.05 -61.01
N ASN A 2 -9.88 18.57 -59.79
CA ASN A 2 -10.70 19.73 -59.42
C ASN A 2 -9.82 20.63 -58.53
N PRO A 3 -9.56 21.89 -58.89
CA PRO A 3 -8.72 22.77 -58.08
C PRO A 3 -9.50 23.57 -57.03
N ILE A 4 -8.77 23.86 -55.96
CA ILE A 4 -9.11 24.63 -54.76
C ILE A 4 -9.15 26.12 -55.09
N ALA A 5 -10.13 26.86 -54.57
CA ALA A 5 -10.17 28.32 -54.63
C ALA A 5 -10.18 28.91 -53.21
N THR A 6 -9.04 29.53 -52.88
CA THR A 6 -8.79 30.43 -51.75
C THR A 6 -9.24 31.84 -52.13
N ALA A 7 -9.92 32.56 -51.22
CA ALA A 7 -10.07 34.01 -51.33
C ALA A 7 -9.94 34.68 -49.95
N ALA A 8 -8.99 35.60 -49.89
CA ALA A 8 -8.64 36.46 -48.76
C ALA A 8 -9.48 37.75 -48.76
N ILE A 9 -9.71 38.33 -47.58
CA ILE A 9 -10.38 39.64 -47.40
C ILE A 9 -9.41 40.57 -46.64
N PRO A 10 -9.26 41.85 -47.06
CA PRO A 10 -8.20 42.74 -46.59
C PRO A 10 -8.52 43.56 -45.32
N ILE A 11 -7.43 44.02 -44.72
CA ILE A 11 -7.28 44.93 -43.57
C ILE A 11 -7.33 46.40 -44.07
N ILE A 12 -7.87 47.34 -43.28
CA ILE A 12 -7.26 48.65 -42.87
C ILE A 12 -8.26 49.51 -42.04
N PRO A 13 -7.79 50.34 -41.07
CA PRO A 13 -8.56 51.03 -40.00
C PRO A 13 -8.57 52.58 -40.24
N PRO A 14 -8.43 53.49 -39.24
CA PRO A 14 -9.08 53.79 -37.94
C PRO A 14 -9.70 55.24 -37.93
N VAL A 15 -10.33 55.75 -36.84
CA VAL A 15 -10.30 57.20 -36.48
C VAL A 15 -10.69 57.48 -35.00
N ALA A 16 -9.80 58.26 -34.35
CA ALA A 16 -9.80 59.20 -33.20
C ALA A 16 -10.97 59.36 -32.18
N THR A 17 -10.64 59.12 -30.89
CA THR A 17 -10.55 60.01 -29.66
C THR A 17 -11.40 61.31 -29.51
N PRO A 18 -11.30 62.07 -28.38
CA PRO A 18 -11.53 61.79 -26.94
C PRO A 18 -12.37 62.90 -26.23
N ASN A 19 -12.75 62.72 -24.94
CA ASN A 19 -12.95 63.73 -23.86
C ASN A 19 -14.04 63.29 -22.85
N LEU A 20 -14.13 63.73 -21.59
CA LEU A 20 -13.26 64.31 -20.55
C LEU A 20 -14.15 64.31 -19.29
N LEU A 21 -13.67 63.68 -18.21
CA LEU A 21 -13.61 64.16 -16.82
C LEU A 21 -14.72 65.09 -16.24
N VAL A 22 -15.18 64.73 -15.03
CA VAL A 22 -15.36 65.54 -13.78
C VAL A 22 -16.75 65.38 -13.13
N GLY A 23 -16.78 64.99 -11.84
CA GLY A 23 -17.76 65.50 -10.85
C GLY A 23 -18.55 64.49 -10.00
N LEU A 24 -18.00 64.10 -8.84
CA LEU A 24 -18.74 63.63 -7.63
C LEU A 24 -19.19 64.86 -6.80
N PRO A 25 -19.95 64.75 -5.67
CA PRO A 25 -21.00 63.80 -5.21
C PRO A 25 -22.26 64.52 -4.65
N HIS A 26 -23.34 63.81 -4.26
CA HIS A 26 -24.02 63.88 -2.93
C HIS A 26 -25.40 63.15 -2.90
N MET A 27 -25.52 62.16 -1.99
CA MET A 27 -26.67 61.73 -1.17
C MET A 27 -28.09 61.52 -1.76
N ALA A 28 -28.63 60.30 -1.61
CA ALA A 28 -29.82 59.95 -0.81
C ALA A 28 -30.48 58.63 -1.28
N ALA A 29 -30.80 57.75 -0.32
CA ALA A 29 -31.49 56.46 -0.46
C ALA A 29 -33.02 56.62 -0.66
N PRO A 30 -33.90 55.60 -0.51
CA PRO A 30 -33.80 54.13 -0.71
C PRO A 30 -34.94 53.57 -1.60
N GLY A 31 -34.80 52.32 -2.06
CA GLY A 31 -35.96 51.44 -2.32
C GLY A 31 -36.34 51.19 -3.78
N ALA A 32 -35.73 50.17 -4.39
CA ALA A 32 -36.32 49.45 -5.53
C ALA A 32 -35.78 48.02 -5.61
N LEU A 33 -36.68 47.07 -5.32
CA LEU A 33 -36.87 45.74 -5.91
C LEU A 33 -35.63 45.00 -6.49
N PRO A 34 -35.26 43.81 -5.97
CA PRO A 34 -34.35 42.93 -6.71
C PRO A 34 -35.09 42.25 -7.86
N SER A 35 -34.64 42.56 -9.08
CA SER A 35 -34.92 41.86 -10.32
C SER A 35 -34.47 40.39 -10.21
N VAL A 36 -35.43 39.46 -10.27
CA VAL A 36 -35.16 38.03 -10.43
C VAL A 36 -34.79 37.76 -11.89
N THR A 37 -33.48 37.62 -12.15
CA THR A 37 -33.00 36.88 -13.31
C THR A 37 -32.88 35.40 -12.93
N PRO A 38 -33.40 34.45 -13.72
CA PRO A 38 -33.07 33.05 -13.53
C PRO A 38 -31.62 32.86 -13.99
N ALA A 39 -30.69 32.83 -13.04
CA ALA A 39 -29.35 32.34 -13.27
C ALA A 39 -29.46 30.88 -13.73
N VAL A 40 -29.08 30.63 -14.99
CA VAL A 40 -28.81 29.31 -15.53
C VAL A 40 -27.85 28.61 -14.57
N VAL A 41 -28.37 27.67 -13.80
CA VAL A 41 -27.61 26.78 -12.94
C VAL A 41 -26.76 25.91 -13.85
N MET A 42 -25.51 26.30 -14.06
CA MET A 42 -24.50 25.37 -14.54
C MET A 42 -24.50 24.17 -13.59
N PRO A 43 -24.58 22.91 -14.06
CA PRO A 43 -24.37 21.78 -13.18
C PRO A 43 -22.95 21.92 -12.64
N GLN A 44 -22.85 22.17 -11.34
CA GLN A 44 -21.57 22.18 -10.65
C GLN A 44 -20.91 20.84 -10.94
N ALA A 45 -19.81 20.86 -11.68
CA ALA A 45 -18.89 19.75 -11.72
C ALA A 45 -18.50 19.51 -10.26
N VAL A 46 -19.07 18.45 -9.68
CA VAL A 46 -18.61 17.88 -8.41
C VAL A 46 -17.11 17.72 -8.57
N THR A 47 -16.37 18.65 -7.97
CA THR A 47 -14.92 18.62 -7.95
C THR A 47 -14.60 17.53 -6.93
N HIS A 48 -14.67 16.29 -7.39
CA HIS A 48 -14.03 15.17 -6.73
C HIS A 48 -12.56 15.55 -6.69
N MET A 49 -12.09 15.92 -5.50
CA MET A 49 -10.67 15.88 -5.18
C MET A 49 -10.14 14.54 -5.71
N PRO A 50 -9.01 14.50 -6.42
CA PRO A 50 -8.44 13.23 -6.82
C PRO A 50 -8.01 12.51 -5.54
N GLU A 51 -8.91 11.70 -4.95
CA GLU A 51 -8.52 10.59 -4.09
C GLU A 51 -7.36 9.91 -4.80
N SER A 52 -6.25 9.64 -4.12
CA SER A 52 -5.05 9.10 -4.76
C SER A 52 -5.42 7.81 -5.49
N ILE A 53 -5.70 7.93 -6.78
CA ILE A 53 -5.96 6.83 -7.68
C ILE A 53 -4.62 6.11 -7.66
N GLY A 54 -4.55 4.97 -6.96
CA GLY A 54 -3.30 4.21 -6.82
C GLY A 54 -2.66 3.94 -8.18
N GLN A 55 -1.44 3.42 -8.20
CA GLN A 55 -0.78 3.11 -9.48
C GLN A 55 -1.72 2.26 -10.37
N PRO A 56 -1.85 2.58 -11.67
CA PRO A 56 -2.72 1.85 -12.58
C PRO A 56 -2.45 0.35 -12.52
N ASN A 57 -3.51 -0.43 -12.36
CA ASN A 57 -3.44 -1.89 -12.23
C ASN A 57 -4.57 -2.53 -13.05
N ASN A 58 -4.34 -3.73 -13.59
CA ASN A 58 -5.36 -4.56 -14.25
C ASN A 58 -6.52 -4.92 -13.29
N THR A 59 -6.26 -4.90 -11.98
CA THR A 59 -7.25 -5.23 -10.95
C THR A 59 -7.78 -3.98 -10.28
N ILE A 60 -9.11 -3.84 -10.23
CA ILE A 60 -9.78 -2.84 -9.41
C ILE A 60 -10.26 -3.47 -8.09
N TYR A 61 -10.07 -2.74 -7.01
CA TYR A 61 -10.60 -3.03 -5.69
C TYR A 61 -11.86 -2.20 -5.45
N ILE A 62 -12.93 -2.88 -5.04
CA ILE A 62 -14.23 -2.27 -4.79
C ILE A 62 -14.59 -2.50 -3.33
N ASN A 63 -14.89 -1.42 -2.60
CA ASN A 63 -15.41 -1.48 -1.24
C ASN A 63 -16.74 -0.71 -1.10
N ASN A 64 -17.31 -0.78 0.09
CA ASN A 64 -18.64 -0.28 0.41
C ASN A 64 -19.79 -1.01 -0.30
N LEU A 65 -19.60 -2.27 -0.69
CA LEU A 65 -20.67 -3.09 -1.27
C LEU A 65 -21.70 -3.49 -0.20
N ASN A 66 -22.89 -3.90 -0.64
CA ASN A 66 -23.93 -4.41 0.25
C ASN A 66 -23.61 -5.84 0.70
N GLU A 67 -23.43 -6.03 2.01
CA GLU A 67 -23.01 -7.31 2.61
C GLU A 67 -24.13 -8.35 2.68
N LYS A 68 -25.40 -7.92 2.56
CA LYS A 68 -26.57 -8.81 2.64
C LYS A 68 -26.71 -9.70 1.40
N ILE A 69 -26.13 -9.27 0.27
CA ILE A 69 -26.27 -9.94 -1.03
C ILE A 69 -25.51 -11.26 -1.04
N LYS A 70 -26.06 -12.26 -1.76
CA LYS A 70 -25.40 -13.55 -1.87
C LYS A 70 -24.11 -13.46 -2.70
N ARG A 71 -23.06 -14.21 -2.32
CA ARG A 71 -21.74 -14.15 -2.99
C ARG A 71 -21.87 -14.34 -4.51
N ASP A 72 -22.62 -15.35 -4.94
CA ASP A 72 -22.72 -15.70 -6.36
C ASP A 72 -23.60 -14.69 -7.12
N GLU A 73 -24.59 -14.09 -6.46
CA GLU A 73 -25.41 -13.01 -7.00
C GLU A 73 -24.59 -11.71 -7.14
N LEU A 74 -23.84 -11.33 -6.11
CA LEU A 74 -22.93 -10.19 -6.14
C LEU A 74 -21.89 -10.34 -7.25
N LYS A 75 -21.32 -11.54 -7.46
CA LYS A 75 -20.42 -11.81 -8.58
C LYS A 75 -21.10 -11.59 -9.93
N LYS A 76 -22.32 -12.11 -10.12
CA LYS A 76 -23.07 -11.94 -11.37
C LYS A 76 -23.36 -10.47 -11.66
N SER A 77 -23.75 -9.70 -10.65
CA SER A 77 -24.06 -8.28 -10.80
C SER A 77 -22.81 -7.46 -11.09
N LEU A 78 -21.70 -7.73 -10.39
CA LEU A 78 -20.41 -7.11 -10.71
C LEU A 78 -19.97 -7.45 -12.14
N TYR A 79 -20.11 -8.72 -12.56
CA TYR A 79 -19.80 -9.11 -13.94
C TYR A 79 -20.65 -8.34 -14.96
N ALA A 80 -21.98 -8.32 -14.77
CA ALA A 80 -22.91 -7.65 -15.67
C ALA A 80 -22.62 -6.14 -15.82
N VAL A 81 -22.22 -5.49 -14.73
CA VAL A 81 -21.91 -4.06 -14.73
C VAL A 81 -20.54 -3.77 -15.38
N PHE A 82 -19.54 -4.62 -15.16
CA PHE A 82 -18.16 -4.32 -15.55
C PHE A 82 -17.73 -4.89 -16.91
N VAL A 83 -18.44 -5.88 -17.45
CA VAL A 83 -18.10 -6.52 -18.73
C VAL A 83 -18.06 -5.54 -19.90
N GLN A 84 -18.84 -4.45 -19.83
CA GLN A 84 -18.89 -3.41 -20.86
C GLN A 84 -17.57 -2.64 -21.04
N PHE A 85 -16.70 -2.61 -20.02
CA PHE A 85 -15.42 -1.89 -20.08
C PHE A 85 -14.27 -2.74 -20.63
N GLY A 86 -14.43 -4.06 -20.65
CA GLY A 86 -13.41 -4.98 -21.14
C GLY A 86 -13.59 -6.40 -20.62
N GLN A 87 -12.73 -7.29 -21.11
CA GLN A 87 -12.74 -8.69 -20.72
C GLN A 87 -12.33 -8.87 -19.27
N ILE A 88 -13.20 -9.50 -18.48
CA ILE A 88 -12.96 -9.85 -17.07
C ILE A 88 -12.36 -11.25 -17.01
N LEU A 89 -11.23 -11.39 -16.34
CA LEU A 89 -10.56 -12.67 -16.11
C LEU A 89 -11.09 -13.38 -14.87
N ASP A 90 -11.29 -12.65 -13.77
CA ASP A 90 -11.80 -13.20 -12.52
C ASP A 90 -12.48 -12.12 -11.65
N ILE A 91 -13.41 -12.56 -10.80
CA ILE A 91 -14.04 -11.74 -9.78
C ILE A 91 -13.91 -12.45 -8.43
N ILE A 92 -13.15 -11.83 -7.52
CA ILE A 92 -12.86 -12.35 -6.20
C ILE A 92 -13.73 -11.59 -5.19
N THR A 93 -14.61 -12.32 -4.51
CA THR A 93 -15.40 -11.80 -3.39
C THR A 93 -15.64 -12.90 -2.35
N SER A 94 -15.72 -12.53 -1.08
CA SER A 94 -15.90 -13.43 0.05
C SER A 94 -16.76 -12.78 1.11
N ARG A 95 -17.52 -13.60 1.86
CA ARG A 95 -18.36 -13.13 2.98
C ARG A 95 -17.70 -13.27 4.35
N THR A 96 -16.43 -13.64 4.38
CA THR A 96 -15.65 -13.64 5.62
C THR A 96 -15.62 -12.24 6.23
N LEU A 97 -15.53 -12.15 7.56
CA LEU A 97 -15.57 -10.87 8.29
C LEU A 97 -14.56 -9.84 7.75
N LYS A 98 -13.40 -10.29 7.28
CA LYS A 98 -12.35 -9.45 6.72
C LYS A 98 -12.64 -8.95 5.30
N MET A 99 -13.37 -9.71 4.48
CA MET A 99 -13.57 -9.46 3.04
C MET A 99 -15.01 -9.13 2.65
N ARG A 100 -15.96 -9.18 3.60
CA ARG A 100 -17.35 -8.83 3.34
C ARG A 100 -17.43 -7.35 2.93
N GLY A 101 -18.34 -7.04 2.01
CA GLY A 101 -18.50 -5.70 1.47
C GLY A 101 -17.36 -5.26 0.54
N GLN A 102 -16.47 -6.19 0.16
CA GLN A 102 -15.32 -5.95 -0.70
C GLN A 102 -15.30 -6.94 -1.87
N ALA A 103 -14.75 -6.50 -2.99
CA ALA A 103 -14.50 -7.32 -4.16
C ALA A 103 -13.26 -6.86 -4.92
N PHE A 104 -12.66 -7.79 -5.66
CA PHE A 104 -11.65 -7.49 -6.67
C PHE A 104 -12.19 -7.95 -8.02
N VAL A 105 -12.14 -7.05 -9.01
CA VAL A 105 -12.49 -7.35 -10.40
C VAL A 105 -11.21 -7.26 -11.20
N VAL A 106 -10.84 -8.36 -11.87
CA VAL A 106 -9.59 -8.47 -12.62
C VAL A 106 -9.90 -8.36 -14.11
N PHE A 107 -9.43 -7.30 -14.74
CA PHE A 107 -9.51 -7.12 -16.19
C PHE A 107 -8.29 -7.73 -16.88
N ASP A 108 -8.43 -8.02 -18.17
CA ASP A 108 -7.28 -8.36 -18.99
C ASP A 108 -6.36 -7.16 -19.22
N ASP A 109 -6.95 -5.98 -19.51
CA ASP A 109 -6.22 -4.75 -19.80
C ASP A 109 -6.31 -3.69 -18.68
N ILE A 110 -5.24 -2.92 -18.51
CA ILE A 110 -5.13 -1.81 -17.55
C ILE A 110 -6.02 -0.63 -17.99
N ASN A 111 -6.18 -0.40 -19.30
CA ASN A 111 -7.01 0.70 -19.79
C ASN A 111 -8.49 0.45 -19.49
N SER A 112 -8.96 -0.80 -19.64
CA SER A 112 -10.30 -1.22 -19.23
C SER A 112 -10.55 -0.95 -17.75
N ALA A 113 -9.60 -1.33 -16.88
CA ALA A 113 -9.67 -1.05 -15.44
C ALA A 113 -9.72 0.47 -15.14
N SER A 114 -8.93 1.28 -15.85
CA SER A 114 -8.87 2.73 -15.68
C SER A 114 -10.16 3.43 -16.11
N THR A 115 -10.78 2.95 -17.20
CA THR A 115 -12.07 3.46 -17.67
C THR A 115 -13.19 3.04 -16.72
N ALA A 116 -13.21 1.78 -16.30
CA ALA A 116 -14.17 1.26 -15.33
C ALA A 116 -14.12 2.03 -14.00
N LEU A 117 -12.93 2.32 -13.47
CA LEU A 117 -12.76 3.08 -12.23
C LEU A 117 -13.39 4.47 -12.35
N ARG A 118 -13.11 5.20 -13.42
CA ARG A 118 -13.62 6.57 -13.61
C ARG A 118 -15.13 6.60 -13.88
N ALA A 119 -15.64 5.65 -14.67
CA ALA A 119 -17.04 5.62 -15.07
C ALA A 119 -17.98 5.13 -13.96
N MET A 120 -17.50 4.21 -13.11
CA MET A 120 -18.35 3.53 -12.12
C MET A 120 -18.10 4.00 -10.69
N GLN A 121 -17.30 5.05 -10.49
CA GLN A 121 -17.04 5.58 -9.15
C GLN A 121 -18.33 6.08 -8.50
N SER A 122 -18.58 5.66 -7.27
CA SER A 122 -19.79 5.99 -6.50
C SER A 122 -21.10 5.49 -7.12
N PHE A 123 -21.05 4.61 -8.13
CA PHE A 123 -22.25 4.04 -8.73
C PHE A 123 -23.09 3.29 -7.68
N PRO A 124 -24.41 3.55 -7.56
CA PRO A 124 -25.27 2.86 -6.62
C PRO A 124 -25.47 1.40 -7.04
N LEU A 125 -24.95 0.46 -6.26
CA LEU A 125 -25.17 -0.97 -6.45
C LEU A 125 -25.82 -1.55 -5.19
N TYR A 126 -27.05 -2.06 -5.34
CA TYR A 126 -27.88 -2.53 -4.21
C TYR A 126 -27.99 -1.48 -3.09
N GLU A 127 -28.38 -0.26 -3.47
CA GLU A 127 -28.65 0.88 -2.58
C GLU A 127 -27.42 1.45 -1.85
N LYS A 128 -26.21 0.98 -2.20
CA LYS A 128 -24.96 1.52 -1.66
C LYS A 128 -24.07 2.07 -2.78
N PRO A 129 -23.54 3.29 -2.66
CA PRO A 129 -22.57 3.82 -3.61
C PRO A 129 -21.26 3.06 -3.46
N MET A 130 -20.83 2.35 -4.50
CA MET A 130 -19.60 1.58 -4.44
C MET A 130 -18.37 2.48 -4.63
N ARG A 131 -17.28 2.16 -3.92
CA ARG A 131 -16.03 2.91 -3.98
C ARG A 131 -14.97 2.06 -4.67
N ILE A 132 -14.34 2.61 -5.70
CA ILE A 132 -13.38 1.88 -6.55
C ILE A 132 -11.99 2.51 -6.41
N HIS A 133 -10.99 1.65 -6.28
CA HIS A 133 -9.57 2.01 -6.29
C HIS A 133 -8.80 1.00 -7.14
N PHE A 134 -7.59 1.34 -7.59
CA PHE A 134 -6.69 0.31 -8.10
C PHE A 134 -6.22 -0.62 -6.98
N ALA A 135 -6.05 -1.89 -7.30
CA ALA A 135 -5.45 -2.84 -6.38
C ALA A 135 -4.00 -2.46 -6.10
N LYS A 136 -3.58 -2.59 -4.83
CA LYS A 136 -2.19 -2.33 -4.42
C LYS A 136 -1.20 -3.35 -4.95
N VAL A 137 -1.68 -4.52 -5.35
CA VAL A 137 -0.89 -5.70 -5.70
C VAL A 137 -1.56 -6.38 -6.88
N ASP A 138 -0.76 -6.93 -7.80
CA ASP A 138 -1.23 -7.71 -8.92
C ASP A 138 -1.99 -8.97 -8.46
N SER A 139 -3.12 -9.24 -9.10
CA SER A 139 -3.90 -10.46 -8.89
C SER A 139 -3.12 -11.69 -9.36
N ASP A 140 -3.34 -12.82 -8.69
CA ASP A 140 -2.65 -14.09 -8.99
C ASP A 140 -2.77 -14.50 -10.47
N VAL A 141 -3.93 -14.26 -11.10
CA VAL A 141 -4.16 -14.54 -12.52
C VAL A 141 -3.30 -13.66 -13.45
N ILE A 142 -3.08 -12.40 -13.07
CA ILE A 142 -2.22 -11.46 -13.81
C ILE A 142 -0.76 -11.82 -13.61
N ALA A 143 -0.35 -12.11 -12.38
CA ALA A 143 1.01 -12.54 -12.08
C ALA A 143 1.37 -13.84 -12.82
N LYS A 144 0.43 -14.78 -12.97
CA LYS A 144 0.64 -16.01 -13.77
C LYS A 144 0.82 -15.72 -15.24
N ARG A 145 0.02 -14.82 -15.82
CA ARG A 145 0.18 -14.40 -17.22
C ARG A 145 1.49 -13.65 -17.48
N LYS A 146 1.91 -12.78 -16.55
CA LYS A 146 3.18 -12.03 -16.64
C LYS A 146 4.43 -12.88 -16.38
N GLY A 147 4.28 -14.14 -15.97
CA GLY A 147 5.40 -15.00 -15.57
C GLY A 147 6.07 -14.61 -14.25
N THR A 148 5.55 -13.62 -13.54
CA THR A 148 6.05 -13.11 -12.25
C THR A 148 5.34 -13.73 -11.04
N PHE A 149 4.60 -14.82 -11.25
CA PHE A 149 3.83 -15.49 -10.20
C PHE A 149 4.76 -16.15 -9.18
N VAL A 150 5.00 -15.42 -8.10
CA VAL A 150 5.44 -16.02 -6.84
C VAL A 150 4.22 -16.62 -6.18
N GLN A 151 4.24 -17.94 -5.92
CA GLN A 151 3.19 -18.58 -5.13
C GLN A 151 3.13 -17.90 -3.77
N ARG A 152 2.16 -17.00 -3.61
CA ARG A 152 1.84 -16.43 -2.32
C ARG A 152 1.25 -17.57 -1.52
N PRO A 153 1.93 -18.03 -0.48
CA PRO A 153 1.56 -19.30 0.09
C PRO A 153 0.18 -19.08 0.75
N LYS A 154 -0.84 -19.82 0.29
CA LYS A 154 -2.25 -19.76 0.75
C LYS A 154 -2.24 -19.80 2.28
N ALA A 155 -3.15 -19.12 2.98
CA ALA A 155 -3.19 -18.94 4.45
C ALA A 155 -2.81 -20.15 5.35
N ALA A 156 -2.80 -21.39 4.85
CA ALA A 156 -2.02 -22.51 5.38
C ALA A 156 -0.52 -22.20 5.62
N SER A 157 0.02 -21.14 5.01
CA SER A 157 1.39 -20.68 5.10
C SER A 157 1.66 -19.72 6.23
N ARG A 158 0.65 -19.07 6.82
CA ARG A 158 0.89 -18.38 8.09
C ARG A 158 0.95 -19.39 9.22
N ALA A 159 0.18 -20.49 9.13
CA ALA A 159 0.31 -21.61 10.05
C ALA A 159 1.58 -22.43 9.78
N ALA A 160 1.95 -22.69 8.52
CA ALA A 160 3.17 -23.41 8.18
C ALA A 160 4.43 -22.54 8.27
N ALA A 161 4.38 -21.22 8.08
CA ALA A 161 5.50 -20.31 8.36
C ALA A 161 5.56 -19.92 9.84
N ALA A 162 4.45 -19.91 10.59
CA ALA A 162 4.52 -19.83 12.05
C ALA A 162 4.95 -21.16 12.66
N ALA A 163 4.60 -22.30 12.07
CA ALA A 163 5.08 -23.62 12.49
C ALA A 163 6.51 -23.88 12.00
N ALA A 164 6.93 -23.34 10.85
CA ALA A 164 8.31 -23.37 10.39
C ALA A 164 9.16 -22.31 11.09
N ALA A 165 8.61 -21.16 11.51
CA ALA A 165 9.29 -20.22 12.38
C ALA A 165 9.29 -20.70 13.84
N ALA A 166 8.30 -21.47 14.29
CA ALA A 166 8.31 -22.13 15.60
C ALA A 166 9.13 -23.43 15.58
N ALA A 167 9.28 -24.09 14.44
CA ALA A 167 10.19 -25.23 14.24
C ALA A 167 11.61 -24.74 14.01
N ALA A 168 11.80 -23.62 13.31
CA ALA A 168 13.07 -22.90 13.24
C ALA A 168 13.41 -22.31 14.60
N ALA A 169 12.48 -21.77 15.39
CA ALA A 169 12.74 -21.37 16.78
C ALA A 169 12.97 -22.57 17.72
N ARG A 170 12.37 -23.74 17.43
CA ARG A 170 12.63 -24.98 18.18
C ARG A 170 13.95 -25.64 17.80
N GLY A 171 14.44 -25.44 16.58
CA GLY A 171 15.77 -25.86 16.12
C GLY A 171 16.86 -24.81 16.41
N ALA A 172 16.50 -23.53 16.47
CA ALA A 172 17.39 -22.41 16.76
C ALA A 172 17.64 -22.27 18.26
N ALA A 173 16.79 -22.79 19.15
CA ALA A 173 17.09 -22.82 20.57
C ALA A 173 18.40 -23.56 20.89
N ALA A 174 18.78 -24.56 20.08
CA ALA A 174 20.06 -25.25 20.22
C ALA A 174 21.26 -24.43 19.69
N ALA A 175 21.02 -23.42 18.85
CA ALA A 175 22.04 -22.55 18.26
C ALA A 175 22.08 -21.14 18.88
N ILE A 176 21.31 -20.89 19.94
CA ILE A 176 21.35 -19.60 20.66
C ILE A 176 22.26 -19.74 21.88
N LEU A 177 23.23 -18.84 21.97
CA LEU A 177 24.11 -18.67 23.11
C LEU A 177 23.57 -17.60 24.05
N PHE A 178 23.51 -17.94 25.33
CA PHE A 178 23.17 -17.05 26.43
C PHE A 178 24.45 -16.56 27.11
N LEU A 179 24.68 -15.25 27.02
CA LEU A 179 25.80 -14.56 27.63
C LEU A 179 25.34 -13.96 28.96
N THR A 180 26.16 -14.17 29.98
CA THR A 180 25.97 -13.64 31.34
C THR A 180 27.26 -13.01 31.81
N ASN A 181 27.15 -12.13 32.80
CA ASN A 181 28.28 -11.40 33.38
C ASN A 181 28.93 -10.44 32.36
N LEU A 182 28.12 -9.82 31.49
CA LEU A 182 28.58 -8.76 30.60
C LEU A 182 28.78 -7.46 31.40
N PRO A 183 29.85 -6.68 31.14
CA PRO A 183 29.99 -5.34 31.67
C PRO A 183 28.91 -4.40 31.11
N ASP A 184 28.51 -3.37 31.88
CA ASP A 184 27.47 -2.40 31.48
C ASP A 184 27.82 -1.60 30.21
N ASP A 185 29.11 -1.47 29.89
CA ASP A 185 29.59 -0.82 28.66
C ASP A 185 29.57 -1.78 27.44
N SER A 186 29.03 -3.01 27.59
CA SER A 186 29.02 -3.99 26.51
C SER A 186 27.91 -3.71 25.52
N ASP A 187 28.26 -3.15 24.36
CA ASP A 187 27.30 -2.90 23.29
C ASP A 187 27.21 -4.05 22.27
N GLU A 188 26.10 -4.07 21.53
CA GLU A 188 25.83 -4.99 20.43
C GLU A 188 26.96 -4.99 19.39
N ALA A 189 27.53 -3.83 19.07
CA ALA A 189 28.60 -3.71 18.07
C ALA A 189 29.87 -4.48 18.47
N MET A 190 30.24 -4.43 19.76
CA MET A 190 31.40 -5.15 20.28
C MET A 190 31.15 -6.66 20.29
N LEU A 191 29.97 -7.08 20.72
CA LEU A 191 29.58 -8.50 20.71
C LEU A 191 29.47 -9.03 19.28
N SER A 192 28.98 -8.22 18.34
CA SER A 192 28.96 -8.56 16.91
C SER A 192 30.37 -8.76 16.36
N MET A 193 31.33 -7.94 16.79
CA MET A 193 32.73 -8.09 16.37
C MET A 193 33.39 -9.34 16.97
N LEU A 194 33.13 -9.63 18.25
CA LEU A 194 33.62 -10.82 18.94
C LEU A 194 33.03 -12.10 18.37
N PHE A 195 31.73 -12.15 18.11
CA PHE A 195 31.07 -13.38 17.65
C PHE A 195 31.06 -13.51 16.11
N GLY A 196 31.19 -12.41 15.37
CA GLY A 196 31.29 -12.39 13.92
C GLY A 196 32.59 -13.01 13.38
N GLN A 197 33.60 -13.25 14.23
CA GLN A 197 34.80 -14.00 13.84
C GLN A 197 34.52 -15.51 13.64
N PHE A 198 33.40 -16.01 14.19
CA PHE A 198 32.97 -17.40 14.04
C PHE A 198 31.98 -17.52 12.89
N THR A 199 32.10 -18.59 12.10
CA THR A 199 31.16 -18.84 11.00
C THR A 199 29.76 -19.08 11.54
N GLY A 200 28.74 -18.67 10.78
CA GLY A 200 27.35 -18.88 11.17
C GLY A 200 26.79 -17.88 12.18
N TYR A 201 27.50 -16.80 12.53
CA TYR A 201 26.93 -15.67 13.27
C TYR A 201 25.69 -15.10 12.56
N ARG A 202 24.58 -14.88 13.29
CA ARG A 202 23.37 -14.24 12.76
C ARG A 202 23.11 -12.86 13.37
N GLU A 203 22.80 -12.83 14.65
CA GLU A 203 22.33 -11.61 15.33
C GLU A 203 22.66 -11.68 16.83
N VAL A 204 22.98 -10.52 17.41
CA VAL A 204 23.05 -10.30 18.86
C VAL A 204 21.78 -9.59 19.30
N ARG A 205 21.08 -10.17 20.26
CA ARG A 205 19.91 -9.56 20.91
C ARG A 205 20.21 -9.26 22.37
N MET A 206 20.33 -7.98 22.69
CA MET A 206 20.44 -7.50 24.07
C MET A 206 19.06 -7.43 24.73
N VAL A 207 19.00 -7.59 26.06
CA VAL A 207 17.73 -7.54 26.80
C VAL A 207 17.45 -6.10 27.25
N PRO A 208 16.33 -5.48 26.85
CA PRO A 208 15.98 -4.14 27.31
C PRO A 208 15.78 -4.16 28.84
N GLY A 209 16.54 -3.32 29.55
CA GLY A 209 16.51 -3.23 31.01
C GLY A 209 17.49 -4.17 31.74
N ARG A 210 18.29 -4.98 31.03
CA ARG A 210 19.37 -5.80 31.59
C ARG A 210 20.58 -5.85 30.65
N HIS A 211 21.59 -5.05 30.96
CA HIS A 211 22.83 -4.92 30.16
C HIS A 211 23.88 -6.00 30.50
N ASP A 212 23.68 -6.74 31.57
CA ASP A 212 24.53 -7.85 32.03
C ASP A 212 24.32 -9.16 31.23
N ILE A 213 23.30 -9.18 30.37
CA ILE A 213 22.79 -10.35 29.68
C ILE A 213 22.55 -10.07 28.19
N ALA A 214 22.99 -10.98 27.33
CA ALA A 214 22.70 -10.95 25.90
C ALA A 214 22.47 -12.35 25.33
N PHE A 215 21.77 -12.40 24.19
CA PHE A 215 21.56 -13.61 23.42
C PHE A 215 22.25 -13.46 22.07
N VAL A 216 22.97 -14.49 21.63
CA VAL A 216 23.59 -14.51 20.30
C VAL A 216 23.06 -15.71 19.53
N GLU A 217 22.49 -15.45 18.36
CA GLU A 217 21.96 -16.49 17.49
C GLU A 217 23.01 -16.92 16.46
N PHE A 218 23.18 -18.24 16.33
CA PHE A 218 23.99 -18.85 15.28
C PHE A 218 23.12 -19.66 14.32
N GLY A 219 23.67 -19.90 13.12
CA GLY A 219 23.08 -20.74 12.08
C GLY A 219 22.92 -22.19 12.51
N ASN A 220 23.90 -22.71 13.24
CA ASN A 220 23.97 -24.11 13.65
C ASN A 220 24.52 -24.24 15.08
N GLU A 221 24.09 -25.29 15.79
CA GLU A 221 24.60 -25.63 17.14
C GLU A 221 26.10 -25.92 17.14
N VAL A 222 26.62 -26.57 16.09
CA VAL A 222 28.05 -26.91 15.98
C VAL A 222 28.91 -25.64 15.95
N GLU A 223 28.49 -24.63 15.19
CA GLU A 223 29.16 -23.34 15.09
C GLU A 223 29.04 -22.54 16.40
N ALA A 224 27.85 -22.56 17.01
CA ALA A 224 27.61 -21.97 18.33
C ALA A 224 28.50 -22.61 19.42
N SER A 225 28.72 -23.93 19.35
CA SER A 225 29.57 -24.65 20.30
C SER A 225 31.04 -24.25 20.20
N ALA A 226 31.53 -24.00 18.97
CA ALA A 226 32.88 -23.52 18.72
C ALA A 226 33.06 -22.09 19.24
N ALA A 227 32.09 -21.20 18.98
CA ALA A 227 32.09 -19.84 19.50
C ALA A 227 32.03 -19.80 21.03
N LYS A 228 31.20 -20.66 21.64
CA LYS A 228 31.14 -20.83 23.09
C LYS A 228 32.50 -21.23 23.64
N LEU A 229 33.13 -22.28 23.12
CA LEU A 229 34.42 -22.76 23.64
C LEU A 229 35.54 -21.73 23.48
N GLY A 230 35.56 -21.01 22.36
CA GLY A 230 36.60 -20.00 22.05
C GLY A 230 36.48 -18.71 22.86
N LEU A 231 35.26 -18.30 23.23
CA LEU A 231 35.00 -17.05 23.96
C LEU A 231 34.57 -17.27 25.42
N GLN A 232 34.52 -18.52 25.90
CA GLN A 232 34.17 -18.83 27.28
C GLN A 232 35.21 -18.22 28.22
N GLY A 233 34.76 -17.39 29.16
CA GLY A 233 35.65 -16.76 30.12
C GLY A 233 36.53 -15.67 29.50
N PHE A 234 36.16 -15.13 28.32
CA PHE A 234 36.87 -14.01 27.74
C PHE A 234 36.73 -12.75 28.61
N ASN A 235 37.86 -12.12 28.94
CA ASN A 235 37.90 -10.95 29.80
C ASN A 235 37.74 -9.68 28.96
N ILE A 236 36.50 -9.21 28.82
CA ILE A 236 36.22 -7.91 28.19
C ILE A 236 36.78 -6.77 29.07
N ARG A 237 36.67 -6.90 30.40
CA ARG A 237 37.40 -6.06 31.38
C ARG A 237 38.29 -6.92 32.27
N PRO A 238 39.40 -6.36 32.81
CA PRO A 238 40.19 -7.02 33.85
C PRO A 238 39.30 -7.38 35.05
N GLY A 239 39.14 -8.67 35.33
CA GLY A 239 38.33 -9.16 36.46
C GLY A 239 36.86 -9.47 36.17
N GLN A 240 36.36 -9.22 34.95
CA GLN A 240 34.98 -9.53 34.57
C GLN A 240 34.96 -10.40 33.30
N ALA A 241 35.04 -11.71 33.51
CA ALA A 241 35.02 -12.71 32.44
C ALA A 241 33.59 -13.03 32.01
N ILE A 242 33.32 -13.01 30.70
CA ILE A 242 32.00 -13.35 30.18
C ILE A 242 31.73 -14.85 30.32
N ARG A 243 30.48 -15.21 30.60
CA ARG A 243 30.07 -16.61 30.71
C ARG A 243 29.03 -16.94 29.65
N ILE A 244 29.35 -17.92 28.81
CA ILE A 244 28.54 -18.33 27.66
C ILE A 244 27.95 -19.71 27.94
N THR A 245 26.65 -19.85 27.77
CA THR A 245 25.92 -21.12 27.91
C THR A 245 24.93 -21.28 26.77
N PHE A 246 24.45 -22.50 26.48
CA PHE A 246 23.34 -22.64 25.54
C PHE A 246 22.07 -22.09 26.18
N ALA A 247 21.27 -21.35 25.40
CA ALA A 247 20.00 -20.84 25.87
C ALA A 247 19.08 -22.02 26.24
N LYS A 248 18.57 -22.00 27.48
CA LYS A 248 17.57 -22.97 27.91
C LYS A 248 16.22 -22.61 27.28
N LYS A 249 15.49 -23.65 26.87
CA LYS A 249 14.16 -23.56 26.28
C LYS A 249 13.09 -23.25 27.30
#